data_AF-A0A8C2PNT0-F1
#
_entry.id   AF-A0A8C2PNT0-F1
#
_cell.length_a   1.000
_cell.length_b   1.000
_cell.length_c   1.000
_cell.angle_alpha   90.00
_cell.angle_beta   90.00
_cell.angle_gamma   90.00
#
_symmetry.space_group_name_H-M   'P 1'
#
loop_
_entity.id
_entity.type
_entity.pdbx_description
1 polymer ?
#
loop_
_entity_poly.entity_id
_entity_poly.type
_entity_poly.pdbx_seq_one_letter_code
_entity_poly.pdbx_strand_id
1 'polypeptide(L)' 'MPRTPCSACFRRRVTLLLLLPGLRMAHSEPPRQRPVSTIEVAIALVVFFTAFLTPRGYVLSNLDQFRRE' A
#
# COMPACT_ATOMS: atom_id res chain seq x y z
N MET A 1 -0.37 9.32 -54.28
CA MET A 1 -0.35 10.55 -53.45
C MET A 1 0.10 10.19 -52.05
N PRO A 2 1.26 10.68 -51.56
CA PRO A 2 1.78 10.29 -50.26
C PRO A 2 0.98 11.00 -49.17
N ARG A 3 0.43 10.24 -48.22
CA ARG A 3 -0.30 10.77 -47.07
C ARG A 3 0.73 11.20 -46.04
N THR A 4 1.14 12.47 -46.08
CA THR A 4 2.00 13.05 -45.04
C THR A 4 1.29 12.91 -43.69
N PRO A 5 1.90 12.26 -42.69
CA PRO A 5 1.31 12.21 -41.36
C PRO A 5 1.23 13.63 -40.83
N CYS A 6 0.02 14.09 -40.53
CA CYS A 6 -0.24 15.45 -40.11
C CYS A 6 0.50 15.72 -38.79
N SER A 7 1.63 16.44 -38.86
CA SER A 7 2.50 16.75 -37.71
C SER A 7 1.73 17.48 -36.59
N ALA A 8 0.70 18.24 -36.95
CA ALA A 8 -0.21 18.88 -36.00
C ALA A 8 -0.99 17.86 -35.14
N CYS A 9 -1.43 16.74 -35.73
CA CYS A 9 -2.11 15.66 -35.00
C CYS A 9 -1.16 14.93 -34.05
N PHE A 10 0.10 14.71 -34.47
CA PHE A 10 1.11 14.07 -33.63
C PHE A 10 1.48 14.97 -32.45
N ARG A 11 1.72 16.27 -32.68
CA ARG A 11 1.97 17.23 -31.60
C ARG A 11 0.80 17.33 -30.65
N ARG A 12 -0.44 17.42 -31.14
CA ARG A 12 -1.62 17.49 -30.28
C ARG A 12 -1.81 16.25 -29.40
N ARG A 13 -1.53 15.04 -29.93
CA ARG A 13 -1.55 13.79 -29.14
C ARG A 13 -0.45 13.74 -28.11
N VAL A 14 0.77 14.13 -28.48
CA VAL A 14 1.92 14.17 -27.57
C VAL A 14 1.69 15.19 -26.48
N THR A 15 1.19 16.39 -26.79
CA THR A 15 0.81 17.40 -25.79
C THR A 15 -0.31 16.90 -24.91
N LEU A 16 -1.35 16.24 -25.42
CA LEU A 16 -2.40 15.64 -24.59
C LEU A 16 -1.86 14.54 -23.67
N LEU A 17 -0.98 13.67 -24.17
CA LEU A 17 -0.33 12.60 -23.37
C LEU A 17 0.63 13.17 -22.31
N LEU A 18 1.40 14.23 -22.65
CA LEU A 18 2.35 14.89 -21.75
C LEU A 18 1.73 15.92 -20.81
N LEU A 19 0.54 16.48 -21.10
CA LEU A 19 -0.21 17.33 -20.17
C LEU A 19 -1.11 16.51 -19.22
N LEU A 20 -1.41 15.25 -19.55
CA LEU A 20 -2.20 14.35 -18.69
C LEU A 20 -1.40 13.42 -17.73
N PRO A 21 -0.13 13.65 -17.35
CA PRO A 21 0.48 12.89 -16.25
C PRO A 21 0.08 13.44 -14.88
N GLY A 22 -0.61 14.60 -14.81
CA GLY A 22 -0.97 15.27 -13.55
C GLY A 22 -2.45 15.20 -13.15
N LEU A 23 -3.34 14.67 -14.01
CA LEU A 23 -4.77 14.52 -13.71
C LEU A 23 -5.17 13.08 -13.37
N ARG A 24 -4.20 12.22 -13.04
CA ARG A 24 -4.49 11.04 -12.24
C ARG A 24 -4.24 11.43 -10.79
N MET A 25 -5.17 12.21 -10.23
CA MET A 25 -5.46 12.04 -8.81
C MET A 25 -5.58 10.52 -8.64
N ALA A 26 -4.69 9.91 -7.86
CA ALA A 26 -4.77 8.50 -7.53
C ALA A 26 -6.01 8.34 -6.65
N HIS A 27 -7.17 8.41 -7.28
CA HIS A 27 -8.45 8.28 -6.64
C HIS A 27 -8.53 6.81 -6.28
N SER A 28 -8.41 6.51 -4.99
CA SER A 28 -8.66 5.17 -4.49
C SER A 28 -10.09 4.83 -4.87
N GLU A 29 -10.28 3.77 -5.65
CA GLU A 29 -11.63 3.22 -5.84
C GLU A 29 -12.24 2.98 -4.46
N PRO A 30 -13.54 3.25 -4.29
CA PRO A 30 -14.20 2.96 -3.03
C PRO A 30 -14.01 1.47 -2.70
N PRO A 31 -13.73 1.13 -1.43
CA PRO A 31 -13.48 -0.24 -1.05
C PRO A 31 -14.67 -1.11 -1.46
N ARG A 32 -14.38 -2.18 -2.22
CA ARG A 32 -15.39 -3.18 -2.62
C ARG A 32 -15.94 -3.95 -1.42
N GLN A 33 -15.23 -3.91 -0.29
CA GLN A 33 -15.58 -4.57 0.94
C GLN A 33 -16.18 -3.57 1.93
N ARG A 34 -16.93 -4.09 2.91
CA ARG A 34 -17.50 -3.26 3.97
C ARG A 34 -16.38 -2.46 4.66
N PRO A 35 -16.65 -1.22 5.06
CA PRO A 35 -15.67 -0.43 5.79
C PRO A 35 -15.25 -1.20 7.05
N VAL A 36 -13.94 -1.34 7.23
CA VAL A 36 -13.37 -2.00 8.41
C VAL A 36 -13.74 -1.18 9.64
N SER A 37 -14.29 -1.84 10.66
CA SER A 37 -14.65 -1.15 11.89
C SER A 37 -13.40 -0.78 12.69
N THR A 38 -13.45 0.32 13.45
CA THR A 38 -12.34 0.71 14.34
C THR A 38 -11.96 -0.40 15.33
N ILE A 39 -12.95 -1.19 15.77
CA ILE A 39 -12.76 -2.32 16.67
C ILE A 39 -11.97 -3.44 15.98
N GLU A 40 -12.31 -3.78 14.73
CA GLU A 40 -11.56 -4.77 13.94
C GLU A 40 -10.10 -4.36 13.76
N VAL A 41 -9.84 -3.08 13.46
CA VAL A 41 -8.45 -2.56 13.37
C VAL A 41 -7.73 -2.67 14.71
N ALA A 42 -8.38 -2.28 15.81
CA ALA A 42 -7.79 -2.34 17.14
C ALA A 42 -7.44 -3.79 17.52
N ILE A 43 -8.34 -4.74 17.28
CA ILE A 43 -8.11 -6.17 17.52
C ILE A 43 -6.94 -6.65 16.66
N ALA A 44 -6.94 -6.36 15.36
CA ALA A 44 -5.88 -6.77 14.45
C ALA A 44 -4.50 -6.26 14.90
N LEU A 45 -4.41 -5.00 15.34
CA LEU A 45 -3.18 -4.42 15.87
C LEU A 45 -2.72 -5.11 17.16
N VAL A 46 -3.63 -5.29 18.12
CA VAL A 46 -3.30 -5.96 19.39
C VAL A 46 -2.81 -7.38 19.14
N VAL A 47 -3.53 -8.15 18.32
CA VAL A 47 -3.16 -9.53 17.95
C VAL A 47 -1.81 -9.54 17.24
N PHE A 48 -1.59 -8.63 16.28
CA PHE A 48 -0.32 -8.52 15.56
C PHE A 48 0.85 -8.27 16.51
N PHE A 49 0.77 -7.27 17.38
CA PHE A 49 1.85 -6.96 18.32
C PHE A 49 2.08 -8.08 19.33
N THR A 50 1.01 -8.61 19.94
CA THR A 50 1.13 -9.68 20.94
C THR A 50 1.68 -10.97 20.36
N ALA A 51 1.38 -11.31 19.10
CA ALA A 51 1.94 -12.50 18.45
C ALA A 51 3.49 -12.49 18.41
N PHE A 52 4.12 -11.31 18.33
CA PHE A 52 5.58 -11.19 18.36
C PHE A 52 6.15 -10.89 19.74
N LEU A 53 5.46 -10.04 20.51
CA LEU A 53 5.96 -9.58 21.81
C LEU A 53 5.80 -10.64 22.90
N THR A 54 4.74 -11.43 22.90
CA THR A 54 4.50 -12.47 23.91
C THR A 54 5.59 -13.55 23.92
N PRO A 55 5.93 -14.22 22.79
CA PRO A 55 6.97 -15.24 22.81
C PRO A 55 8.35 -14.66 23.13
N ARG A 56 8.66 -13.46 22.63
CA ARG A 56 9.91 -12.76 22.98
C ARG A 56 9.97 -12.43 24.46
N GLY A 57 8.89 -11.88 25.02
CA GLY A 57 8.79 -11.56 26.44
C GLY A 57 8.98 -12.80 27.31
N TYR A 58 8.38 -13.93 26.92
CA TYR A 58 8.59 -15.20 27.60
C TYR A 58 10.05 -15.65 27.55
N VAL A 59 10.68 -15.67 26.38
CA VAL A 59 12.07 -16.11 26.24
C VAL A 59 13.01 -15.20 27.03
N LEU A 60 12.85 -13.88 26.87
CA LEU A 60 13.68 -12.89 27.56
C LEU A 60 13.56 -12.97 29.08
N SER A 61 12.35 -13.22 29.59
CA SER A 61 12.11 -13.34 31.04
C SER A 61 12.73 -14.60 31.64
N ASN A 62 12.95 -15.63 30.84
CA ASN A 62 13.49 -16.92 31.30
C ASN A 62 14.96 -17.15 30.88
N LEU A 63 15.66 -16.12 30.37
CA LEU A 63 17.05 -16.26 29.90
C LEU A 63 18.00 -16.79 30.96
N ASP A 64 17.81 -16.41 32.22
CA ASP A 64 18.68 -16.91 33.29
C ASP A 64 18.44 -18.40 33.58
N GLN A 65 17.21 -18.88 33.45
CA GLN A 65 16.90 -20.30 33.53
C GLN A 65 17.54 -21.06 32.36
N PHE A 66 17.35 -20.58 31.13
CA PHE A 66 17.94 -21.20 29.93
C PHE A 66 19.47 -21.18 29.89
N ARG A 67 20.12 -20.28 30.65
CA ARG A 67 21.58 -20.18 30.73
C ARG A 67 22.18 -21.11 31.79
N ARG A 68 21.41 -21.45 32.81
CA ARG A 68 21.85 -22.31 33.93
C ARG A 68 21.65 -23.80 33.64
N GLU A 69 20.71 -24.12 32.74
CA GLU A 69 20.62 -25.42 32.06
C GLU A 69 21.74 -25.58 31.02
#